data_AF-A0A2N9MH61-F1
#
_entry.id   AF-A0A2N9MH61-F1
#
_cell.length_a   1.000
_cell.length_b   1.000
_cell.length_c   1.000
_cell.angle_alpha   90.00
_cell.angle_beta   90.00
_cell.angle_gamma   90.00
#
_symmetry.space_group_name_H-M   'P 1'
#
loop_
_entity.id
_entity.type
_entity.pdbx_description
1 polymer ?
#
loop_
_entity_poly.entity_id
_entity_poly.type
_entity_poly.pdbx_seq_one_letter_code
_entity_poly.pdbx_strand_id
1 'polypeptide(L)'
;MSRGPGARGRGPGLRGIGWSFVIFCAVGVAVGCSSKDTSGPKTPAQTAPAKASPLSLTRSVAIPAAVVPDPANVQGNPGVLTLSEGGDDELPEGPTTFDVLSDGGFVIADPLRQRLVFYDPAGQFRFDLLIHFSAERVRALPNNALSVVRYQTGERYIYQADNAGQYQPPRLAAANDPDPDTADAGVARLESRNLAIVSAAPSPNTETVPVPVRFDAVGEEMVSVRRLGLDARLRTYVAIEAAFPGQRVDVRTIVRKYTGQGEALVEIGDIPLDYFAHPVDEFRMREGILYQLVPKASEVRINMWDTNSRP
;
A
#
# COMPACT_ATOMS: atom_id res chain seq x y z
N MET A 1 -57.29 39.68 -16.78
CA MET A 1 -58.26 38.58 -16.57
C MET A 1 -57.63 37.63 -15.55
N SER A 2 -57.93 37.78 -14.25
CA SER A 2 -58.88 36.97 -13.44
C SER A 2 -58.41 35.51 -13.28
N ARG A 3 -58.21 34.87 -12.11
CA ARG A 3 -58.43 35.11 -10.67
C ARG A 3 -57.58 34.05 -9.92
N GLY A 4 -57.04 34.32 -8.72
CA GLY A 4 -56.59 33.28 -7.75
C GLY A 4 -57.78 32.71 -6.94
N PRO A 5 -57.61 32.11 -5.73
CA PRO A 5 -56.40 31.70 -4.99
C PRO A 5 -56.54 30.35 -4.23
N GLY A 6 -55.50 29.91 -3.51
CA GLY A 6 -55.59 28.85 -2.49
C GLY A 6 -54.34 28.76 -1.62
N ALA A 7 -54.43 29.24 -0.38
CA ALA A 7 -53.36 29.35 0.60
C ALA A 7 -53.45 28.29 1.72
N ARG A 8 -52.37 28.21 2.53
CA ARG A 8 -52.16 27.64 3.89
C ARG A 8 -51.22 26.41 3.88
N GLY A 9 -50.17 26.32 4.70
CA GLY A 9 -49.65 27.20 5.75
C GLY A 9 -48.74 26.41 6.72
N ARG A 10 -47.81 27.12 7.39
CA ARG A 10 -47.07 26.78 8.64
C ARG A 10 -46.20 25.50 8.61
N GLY A 11 -44.90 25.52 8.86
CA GLY A 11 -44.17 26.16 9.97
C GLY A 11 -43.53 25.05 10.85
N PRO A 12 -42.28 25.19 11.33
CA PRO A 12 -41.43 24.08 11.75
C PRO A 12 -41.68 23.59 13.18
N GLY A 13 -41.42 22.30 13.43
CA GLY A 13 -41.58 21.65 14.74
C GLY A 13 -40.27 21.08 15.27
N LEU A 14 -39.74 21.73 16.30
CA LEU A 14 -38.77 21.21 17.27
C LEU A 14 -39.38 20.07 18.11
N ARG A 15 -38.70 18.92 18.19
CA ARG A 15 -38.65 17.97 19.34
C ARG A 15 -37.32 17.21 19.18
N GLY A 16 -36.39 17.10 20.14
CA GLY A 16 -36.50 17.14 21.59
C GLY A 16 -36.57 15.73 22.14
N ILE A 17 -35.43 15.02 22.23
CA ILE A 17 -35.25 13.84 23.08
C ILE A 17 -33.81 13.86 23.61
N GLY A 18 -33.64 14.30 24.86
CA GLY A 18 -32.46 14.04 25.68
C GLY A 18 -32.59 12.69 26.37
N TRP A 19 -31.48 12.00 26.57
CA TRP A 19 -31.40 10.88 27.51
C TRP A 19 -30.31 11.16 28.55
N SER A 20 -30.75 10.99 29.78
CA SER A 20 -30.11 11.37 31.02
C SER A 20 -28.91 10.50 31.34
N PHE A 21 -27.95 11.13 32.03
CA PHE A 21 -27.00 10.48 32.92
C PHE A 21 -27.72 9.54 33.91
N VAL A 22 -27.20 8.32 34.07
CA VAL A 22 -27.40 7.54 35.30
C VAL A 22 -26.03 7.22 35.86
N ILE A 23 -25.70 7.96 36.92
CA ILE A 23 -24.61 7.69 37.85
C ILE A 23 -25.14 6.64 38.83
N PHE A 24 -24.54 5.46 38.87
CA PHE A 24 -24.70 4.55 40.01
C PHE A 24 -23.53 4.74 40.97
N CYS A 25 -23.77 5.54 42.00
CA CYS A 25 -23.03 5.45 43.26
C CYS A 25 -23.56 4.23 44.04
N ALA A 26 -22.68 3.30 44.39
CA ALA A 26 -22.90 2.39 45.49
C ALA A 26 -21.69 2.49 46.44
N VAL A 27 -21.90 3.21 47.54
CA VAL A 27 -21.04 3.14 48.73
C VAL A 27 -21.61 2.01 49.59
N GLY A 28 -20.78 1.00 49.85
CA GLY A 28 -21.04 -0.05 50.84
C GLY A 28 -19.72 -0.41 51.51
N VAL A 29 -19.60 -0.06 52.79
CA VAL A 29 -18.41 -0.25 53.62
C VAL A 29 -18.53 -1.56 54.43
N ALA A 30 -17.55 -2.42 54.18
CA ALA A 30 -16.75 -3.25 55.10
C ALA A 30 -17.23 -4.57 55.76
N VAL A 31 -16.19 -5.42 55.85
CA VAL A 31 -15.81 -6.46 56.82
C VAL A 31 -16.17 -7.91 56.51
N GLY A 32 -15.13 -8.73 56.33
CA GLY A 32 -15.19 -10.18 56.50
C GLY A 32 -14.01 -10.91 55.84
N CYS A 33 -12.91 -11.10 56.58
CA CYS A 33 -11.83 -12.01 56.19
C CYS A 33 -12.35 -13.46 56.09
N SER A 34 -12.09 -14.13 54.97
CA SER A 34 -11.96 -15.59 54.94
C SER A 34 -11.18 -16.03 53.72
N SER A 35 -10.00 -16.59 53.98
CA SER A 35 -9.10 -17.21 53.01
C SER A 35 -9.75 -18.45 52.40
N LYS A 36 -10.01 -18.44 51.08
CA LYS A 36 -10.10 -19.65 50.27
C LYS A 36 -9.44 -19.41 48.92
N ASP A 37 -8.32 -20.10 48.73
CA ASP A 37 -7.65 -20.29 47.45
C ASP A 37 -8.67 -20.66 46.38
N THR A 38 -8.87 -19.74 45.43
CA THR A 38 -9.55 -20.04 44.18
C THR A 38 -8.57 -19.66 43.08
N SER A 39 -7.95 -20.69 42.51
CA SER A 39 -7.11 -20.61 41.33
C SER A 39 -7.92 -19.99 40.18
N GLY A 40 -7.73 -18.69 39.95
CA GLY A 40 -8.23 -18.02 38.75
C GLY A 40 -7.59 -18.63 37.50
N PRO A 41 -8.28 -18.61 36.35
CA PRO A 41 -7.71 -19.07 35.09
C PRO A 41 -6.44 -18.27 34.81
N LYS A 42 -5.32 -18.98 34.65
CA LYS A 42 -4.05 -18.39 34.18
C LYS A 42 -4.31 -17.71 32.85
N THR A 43 -4.32 -16.38 32.85
CA THR A 43 -4.07 -15.59 31.65
C THR A 43 -2.83 -16.21 30.98
N PRO A 44 -2.91 -16.67 29.72
CA PRO A 44 -1.71 -17.13 29.04
C PRO A 44 -0.71 -15.97 29.08
N ALA A 45 0.48 -16.26 29.61
CA ALA A 45 1.57 -15.29 29.63
C ALA A 45 1.74 -14.80 28.19
N GLN A 46 1.49 -13.50 27.98
CA GLN A 46 1.77 -12.84 26.73
C GLN A 46 3.30 -12.86 26.60
N THR A 47 3.81 -13.84 25.85
CA THR A 47 5.22 -13.88 25.46
C THR A 47 5.55 -12.54 24.85
N ALA A 48 6.59 -11.87 25.36
CA ALA A 48 7.09 -10.65 24.74
C ALA A 48 7.30 -10.94 23.24
N PRO A 49 6.81 -10.08 22.34
CA PRO A 49 6.93 -10.35 20.91
C PRO A 49 8.41 -10.52 20.57
N ALA A 50 8.76 -11.60 19.88
CA ALA A 50 10.11 -11.77 19.34
C ALA A 50 10.42 -10.57 18.45
N LYS A 51 11.56 -9.91 18.71
CA LYS A 51 12.00 -8.77 17.91
C LYS A 51 12.27 -9.27 16.49
N ALA A 52 11.66 -8.62 15.50
CA ALA A 52 11.83 -8.96 14.09
C ALA A 52 13.31 -8.96 13.71
N SER A 53 13.72 -9.90 12.86
CA SER A 53 15.11 -9.99 12.42
C SER A 53 15.38 -8.93 11.34
N PRO A 54 16.38 -8.04 11.50
CA PRO A 54 16.67 -7.01 10.51
C PRO A 54 17.21 -7.64 9.22
N LEU A 55 16.74 -7.16 8.07
CA LEU A 55 17.15 -7.58 6.74
C LEU A 55 17.63 -6.37 5.95
N SER A 56 18.85 -6.48 5.42
CA SER A 56 19.45 -5.46 4.56
C SER A 56 19.08 -5.68 3.09
N LEU A 57 19.24 -4.63 2.29
CA LEU A 57 19.07 -4.67 0.84
C LEU A 57 19.82 -5.86 0.22
N THR A 58 19.10 -6.69 -0.53
CA THR A 58 19.69 -7.87 -1.20
C THR A 58 20.29 -7.50 -2.55
N ARG A 59 19.58 -6.67 -3.31
CA ARG A 59 19.98 -6.24 -4.65
C ARG A 59 19.36 -4.90 -5.00
N SER A 60 20.01 -4.14 -5.88
CA SER A 60 19.43 -2.97 -6.53
C SER A 60 19.69 -3.08 -8.03
N VAL A 61 18.68 -2.72 -8.83
CA VAL A 61 18.78 -2.64 -10.29
C VAL A 61 18.59 -1.19 -10.71
N ALA A 62 19.54 -0.66 -11.48
CA ALA A 62 19.47 0.69 -12.04
C ALA A 62 18.87 0.64 -13.46
N ILE A 63 17.81 1.40 -13.68
CA ILE A 63 17.14 1.55 -14.97
C ILE A 63 17.39 2.99 -15.45
N PRO A 64 17.88 3.20 -16.69
CA PRO A 64 18.15 4.53 -17.20
C PRO A 64 16.93 5.45 -17.16
N ALA A 65 17.13 6.67 -16.68
CA ALA A 65 16.12 7.71 -16.71
C ALA A 65 16.73 9.06 -17.07
N ALA A 66 15.93 9.96 -17.63
CA ALA A 66 16.38 11.29 -17.99
C ALA A 66 15.35 12.34 -17.59
N VAL A 67 15.81 13.38 -16.90
CA VAL A 67 15.06 14.62 -16.73
C VAL A 67 14.96 15.30 -18.09
N VAL A 68 13.75 15.65 -18.49
CA VAL A 68 13.47 16.38 -19.73
C VAL A 68 12.85 17.73 -19.40
N PRO A 69 13.23 18.80 -20.11
CA PRO A 69 12.66 20.12 -19.91
C PRO A 69 11.27 20.28 -20.55
N ASP A 70 10.97 19.51 -21.60
CA ASP A 70 9.66 19.50 -22.25
C ASP A 70 9.22 18.05 -22.55
N PRO A 71 8.36 17.45 -21.70
CA PRO A 71 7.83 16.10 -21.91
C PRO A 71 7.08 15.90 -23.24
N ALA A 72 6.51 16.96 -23.81
CA ALA A 72 5.69 16.87 -25.01
C ALA A 72 6.52 16.70 -26.30
N ASN A 73 7.79 17.08 -26.29
CA ASN A 73 8.68 17.07 -27.46
C ASN A 73 9.88 16.14 -27.34
N VAL A 74 9.83 15.17 -26.42
CA VAL A 74 10.96 14.26 -26.22
C VAL A 74 11.05 13.24 -27.37
N GLN A 75 11.99 13.45 -28.29
CA GLN A 75 12.52 12.37 -29.12
C GLN A 75 13.36 11.46 -28.22
N GLY A 76 12.74 10.40 -27.72
CA GLY A 76 13.28 9.62 -26.62
C GLY A 76 13.86 8.27 -27.04
N ASN A 77 14.99 7.91 -26.45
CA ASN A 77 15.43 6.51 -26.40
C ASN A 77 14.30 5.67 -25.77
N PRO A 78 13.82 4.60 -26.43
CA PRO A 78 12.69 3.84 -25.93
C PRO A 78 12.98 3.16 -24.59
N GLY A 79 14.25 2.85 -24.30
CA GLY A 79 14.69 2.23 -23.05
C GLY A 79 15.07 3.19 -21.92
N VAL A 80 14.75 4.47 -22.04
CA VAL A 80 14.99 5.48 -21.00
C VAL A 80 13.65 6.01 -20.49
N LEU A 81 13.45 5.95 -19.18
CA LEU A 81 12.29 6.52 -18.50
C LEU A 81 12.39 8.04 -18.44
N THR A 82 11.25 8.72 -18.44
CA THR A 82 11.19 10.18 -18.49
C THR A 82 10.85 10.74 -17.12
N LEU A 83 11.56 11.79 -16.72
CA LEU A 83 11.33 12.57 -15.51
C LEU A 83 11.20 14.05 -15.90
N SER A 84 10.50 14.84 -15.09
CA SER A 84 10.40 16.30 -15.22
C SER A 84 10.69 16.92 -13.85
N GLU A 85 11.39 18.06 -13.82
CA GLU A 85 11.59 18.82 -12.57
C GLU A 85 10.29 19.46 -12.06
N GLY A 86 9.26 19.54 -12.91
CA GLY A 86 8.09 20.37 -12.66
C GLY A 86 8.37 21.84 -12.97
N GLY A 87 7.31 22.65 -13.10
CA GLY A 87 7.41 24.10 -13.03
C GLY A 87 7.62 24.62 -11.61
N ASP A 88 7.76 25.93 -11.44
CA ASP A 88 8.02 26.58 -10.14
C ASP A 88 6.98 26.24 -9.04
N ASP A 89 5.74 25.96 -9.44
CA ASP A 89 4.62 25.61 -8.55
C ASP A 89 4.16 24.13 -8.70
N GLU A 90 4.92 23.30 -9.43
CA GLU A 90 4.59 21.90 -9.68
C GLU A 90 5.65 20.99 -9.06
N LEU A 91 5.20 19.83 -8.55
CA LEU A 91 6.14 18.82 -8.04
C LEU A 91 6.83 18.11 -9.22
N PRO A 92 8.05 17.60 -9.02
CA PRO A 92 8.69 16.75 -10.03
C PRO A 92 7.81 15.56 -10.40
N GLU A 93 7.78 15.25 -11.69
CA GLU A 93 7.01 14.14 -12.25
C GLU A 93 7.93 13.05 -12.80
N GLY A 94 7.46 11.81 -12.82
CA GLY A 94 8.22 10.68 -13.33
C GLY A 94 7.50 9.35 -13.15
N PRO A 95 8.22 8.23 -13.21
CA PRO A 95 7.63 6.91 -12.99
C PRO A 95 7.02 6.77 -11.60
N THR A 96 5.72 6.56 -11.53
CA THR A 96 4.95 6.54 -10.27
C THR A 96 4.50 5.15 -9.83
N THR A 97 4.46 4.19 -10.74
CA THR A 97 3.94 2.84 -10.48
C THR A 97 4.70 1.80 -11.30
N PHE A 98 4.81 0.60 -10.74
CA PHE A 98 5.46 -0.54 -11.38
C PHE A 98 4.84 -1.84 -10.89
N ASP A 99 5.13 -2.92 -11.62
CA ASP A 99 5.00 -4.27 -11.10
C ASP A 99 6.14 -5.17 -11.63
N VAL A 100 6.29 -6.32 -11.00
CA VAL A 100 7.27 -7.34 -11.37
C VAL A 100 6.55 -8.41 -12.18
N LEU A 101 7.18 -8.91 -13.24
CA LEU A 101 6.67 -9.97 -14.11
C LEU A 101 7.03 -11.36 -13.58
N SER A 102 6.45 -12.43 -14.16
CA SER A 102 6.72 -13.82 -13.75
C SER A 102 8.14 -14.30 -14.04
N ASP A 103 8.82 -13.68 -15.00
CA ASP A 103 10.22 -13.93 -15.29
C ASP A 103 11.18 -13.09 -14.44
N GLY A 104 10.65 -12.29 -13.49
CA GLY A 104 11.41 -11.37 -12.66
C GLY A 104 11.75 -10.04 -13.34
N GLY A 105 11.27 -9.81 -14.58
CA GLY A 105 11.37 -8.53 -15.25
C GLY A 105 10.47 -7.47 -14.60
N PHE A 106 10.56 -6.24 -15.09
CA PHE A 106 9.83 -5.10 -14.55
C PHE A 106 8.95 -4.49 -15.63
N VAL A 107 7.73 -4.10 -15.27
CA VAL A 107 6.89 -3.19 -16.06
C VAL A 107 6.75 -1.90 -15.27
N ILE A 108 7.16 -0.78 -15.87
CA ILE A 108 7.18 0.53 -15.21
C ILE A 108 6.38 1.52 -16.04
N ALA A 109 5.51 2.28 -15.39
CA ALA A 109 4.77 3.35 -16.07
C ALA A 109 5.69 4.56 -16.33
N ASP A 110 5.65 5.08 -17.56
CA ASP A 110 6.28 6.32 -17.98
C ASP A 110 5.16 7.33 -18.31
N PRO A 111 4.57 7.99 -17.30
CA PRO A 111 3.32 8.76 -17.47
C PRO A 111 3.50 9.95 -18.41
N LEU A 112 4.69 10.55 -18.43
CA LEU A 112 5.05 11.67 -19.31
C LEU A 112 5.01 11.28 -20.79
N ARG A 113 5.30 10.02 -21.12
CA ARG A 113 5.20 9.46 -22.48
C ARG A 113 3.99 8.55 -22.69
N GLN A 114 3.09 8.46 -21.71
CA GLN A 114 1.85 7.69 -21.78
C GLN A 114 2.04 6.24 -22.26
N ARG A 115 3.07 5.59 -21.71
CA ARG A 115 3.48 4.23 -22.08
C ARG A 115 3.87 3.41 -20.86
N LEU A 116 3.93 2.10 -21.04
CA LEU A 116 4.56 1.17 -20.11
C LEU A 116 5.87 0.68 -20.72
N VAL A 117 6.92 0.61 -19.93
CA VAL A 117 8.24 0.16 -20.39
C VAL A 117 8.62 -1.12 -19.68
N PHE A 118 9.07 -2.11 -20.45
CA PHE A 118 9.40 -3.44 -19.98
C PHE A 118 10.90 -3.64 -19.93
N TYR A 119 11.39 -4.10 -18.80
CA TYR A 119 12.78 -4.38 -18.54
C TYR A 119 12.96 -5.85 -18.13
N ASP A 120 14.11 -6.42 -18.44
CA ASP A 120 14.51 -7.72 -17.92
C ASP A 120 14.92 -7.62 -16.42
N PRO A 121 15.21 -8.76 -15.74
CA PRO A 121 15.64 -8.75 -14.34
C PRO A 121 16.98 -8.05 -14.08
N ALA A 122 17.73 -7.67 -15.12
CA ALA A 122 18.97 -6.91 -15.04
C ALA A 122 18.76 -5.41 -15.32
N GLY A 123 17.52 -4.98 -15.59
CA GLY A 123 17.19 -3.59 -15.91
C GLY A 123 17.44 -3.22 -17.36
N GLN A 124 17.68 -4.20 -18.25
CA GLN A 124 17.85 -3.95 -19.68
C GLN A 124 16.50 -3.83 -20.36
N PHE A 125 16.38 -2.83 -21.23
CA PHE A 125 15.17 -2.57 -22.00
C PHE A 125 14.82 -3.75 -22.91
N ARG A 126 13.53 -4.10 -22.95
CA ARG A 126 12.99 -5.12 -23.85
C ARG A 126 12.13 -4.50 -24.94
N PHE A 127 11.08 -3.81 -24.54
CA PHE A 127 10.14 -3.10 -25.41
C PHE A 127 9.30 -2.12 -24.58
N ASP A 128 8.54 -1.26 -25.23
CA ASP A 128 7.52 -0.42 -24.63
C ASP A 128 6.15 -0.63 -25.27
N LEU A 129 5.11 -0.35 -24.48
CA LEU A 129 3.70 -0.44 -24.87
C LEU A 129 3.07 0.94 -24.72
N LEU A 130 2.69 1.55 -25.84
CA LEU A 130 1.98 2.82 -25.82
C LEU A 130 0.54 2.59 -25.34
N ILE A 131 0.14 3.31 -24.29
CA ILE A 131 -1.20 3.19 -23.68
C ILE A 131 -2.06 4.44 -23.87
N HIS A 132 -1.48 5.55 -24.35
CA HIS A 132 -2.18 6.81 -24.68
C HIS A 132 -2.89 7.50 -23.50
N PHE A 133 -2.50 7.16 -22.28
CA PHE A 133 -2.87 7.86 -21.07
C PHE A 133 -1.80 7.67 -19.99
N SER A 134 -1.79 8.52 -18.98
CA SER A 134 -0.94 8.35 -17.80
C SER A 134 -1.53 7.27 -16.89
N ALA A 135 -0.74 6.24 -16.57
CA ALA A 135 -1.17 5.20 -15.64
C ALA A 135 -1.02 5.66 -14.19
N GLU A 136 -2.08 5.52 -13.39
CA GLU A 136 -2.03 5.67 -11.93
C GLU A 136 -1.44 4.42 -11.28
N ARG A 137 -1.88 3.24 -11.73
CA ARG A 137 -1.42 1.95 -11.23
C ARG A 137 -1.22 0.97 -12.37
N VAL A 138 -0.19 0.13 -12.24
CA VAL A 138 0.02 -1.04 -13.10
C VAL A 138 0.17 -2.29 -12.24
N ARG A 139 -0.53 -3.36 -12.62
CA ARG A 139 -0.42 -4.68 -11.99
C ARG A 139 -0.22 -5.77 -13.03
N ALA A 140 0.78 -6.61 -12.80
CA ALA A 140 0.99 -7.82 -13.58
C ALA A 140 -0.01 -8.89 -13.13
N LEU A 141 -0.72 -9.46 -14.11
CA LEU A 141 -1.68 -10.54 -13.93
C LEU A 141 -1.09 -11.86 -14.44
N PRO A 142 -1.72 -13.01 -14.13
CA PRO A 142 -1.37 -14.28 -14.76
C PRO A 142 -1.40 -14.21 -16.29
N ASN A 143 -0.69 -15.12 -16.95
CA ASN A 143 -0.63 -15.25 -18.42
C ASN A 143 -0.15 -13.97 -19.14
N ASN A 144 0.79 -13.23 -18.53
CA ASN A 144 1.38 -12.01 -19.07
C ASN A 144 0.37 -10.87 -19.34
N ALA A 145 -0.83 -10.95 -18.76
CA ALA A 145 -1.79 -9.84 -18.81
C ALA A 145 -1.40 -8.73 -17.83
N LEU A 146 -1.91 -7.52 -18.07
CA LEU A 146 -1.71 -6.36 -17.20
C LEU A 146 -3.06 -5.72 -16.87
N SER A 147 -3.21 -5.27 -15.63
CA SER A 147 -4.26 -4.36 -15.20
C SER A 147 -3.66 -2.97 -15.07
N VAL A 148 -4.19 -1.99 -15.81
CA VAL A 148 -3.70 -0.62 -15.82
C VAL A 148 -4.84 0.31 -15.45
N VAL A 149 -4.67 1.08 -14.38
CA VAL A 149 -5.65 2.09 -13.94
C VAL A 149 -5.25 3.43 -14.54
N ARG A 150 -6.17 4.06 -15.25
CA ARG A 150 -5.97 5.38 -15.85
C ARG A 150 -6.03 6.47 -14.77
N TYR A 151 -5.03 7.33 -14.75
CA TYR A 151 -5.00 8.52 -13.90
C TYR A 151 -6.19 9.45 -14.19
N GLN A 152 -6.70 10.12 -13.15
CA GLN A 152 -7.89 11.00 -13.13
C GLN A 152 -9.24 10.31 -13.26
N THR A 153 -9.39 9.32 -14.15
CA THR A 153 -10.68 8.63 -14.33
C THR A 153 -10.86 7.44 -13.40
N GLY A 154 -9.77 6.80 -12.97
CA GLY A 154 -9.80 5.55 -12.21
C GLY A 154 -10.28 4.35 -13.03
N GLU A 155 -10.49 4.51 -14.34
CA GLU A 155 -10.91 3.42 -15.21
C GLU A 155 -9.81 2.36 -15.31
N ARG A 156 -10.20 1.10 -15.10
CA ARG A 156 -9.28 -0.04 -15.13
C ARG A 156 -9.35 -0.74 -16.47
N TYR A 157 -8.21 -0.82 -17.15
CA TYR A 157 -8.04 -1.48 -18.45
C TYR A 157 -7.25 -2.78 -18.28
N ILE A 158 -7.64 -3.81 -19.02
CA ILE A 158 -6.94 -5.09 -19.09
C ILE A 158 -6.26 -5.20 -20.45
N TYR A 159 -4.94 -5.34 -20.43
CA TYR A 159 -4.10 -5.66 -21.59
C TYR A 159 -3.75 -7.13 -21.54
N GLN A 160 -4.00 -7.86 -22.62
CA GLN A 160 -3.68 -9.29 -22.71
C GLN A 160 -2.63 -9.50 -23.80
N ALA A 161 -1.58 -10.25 -23.46
CA ALA A 161 -0.62 -10.72 -24.44
C ALA A 161 -1.17 -11.96 -25.14
N ASP A 162 -0.92 -12.09 -26.44
CA ASP A 162 -1.13 -13.34 -27.16
C ASP A 162 -0.01 -14.35 -26.88
N ASN A 163 -0.09 -15.53 -27.50
CA ASN A 163 0.93 -16.57 -27.35
C ASN A 163 2.31 -16.18 -27.90
N ALA A 164 2.38 -15.14 -28.75
CA ALA A 164 3.63 -14.59 -29.25
C ALA A 164 4.18 -13.47 -28.34
N GLY A 165 3.49 -13.14 -27.25
CA GLY A 165 3.87 -12.08 -26.31
C GLY A 165 3.47 -10.68 -26.78
N GLN A 166 2.63 -10.54 -27.80
CA GLN A 166 2.17 -9.25 -28.30
C GLN A 166 0.90 -8.81 -27.58
N TYR A 167 0.91 -7.59 -27.05
CA TYR A 167 -0.26 -7.03 -26.36
C TYR A 167 -1.34 -6.63 -27.36
N GLN A 168 -2.54 -7.13 -27.13
CA GLN A 168 -3.73 -6.79 -27.89
C GLN A 168 -4.34 -5.46 -27.40
N PRO A 169 -5.22 -4.82 -28.20
CA PRO A 169 -5.94 -3.63 -27.75
C PRO A 169 -6.62 -3.85 -26.39
N PRO A 170 -6.55 -2.87 -25.47
CA PRO A 170 -7.08 -3.04 -24.13
C PRO A 170 -8.60 -3.12 -24.13
N ARG A 171 -9.14 -3.83 -23.14
CA ARG A 171 -10.57 -3.78 -22.81
C ARG A 171 -10.77 -3.18 -21.42
N LEU A 172 -11.93 -2.61 -21.15
CA LEU A 172 -12.31 -2.26 -19.79
C LEU A 172 -12.40 -3.53 -18.92
N ALA A 173 -12.00 -3.41 -17.66
CA ALA A 173 -12.12 -4.48 -16.68
C ALA A 173 -13.60 -4.73 -16.34
N ALA A 174 -13.97 -6.00 -16.30
CA ALA A 174 -15.26 -6.47 -15.83
C ALA A 174 -15.22 -6.73 -14.32
N ALA A 175 -16.40 -6.86 -13.69
CA ALA A 175 -16.51 -7.08 -12.25
C ALA A 175 -15.85 -8.38 -11.76
N ASN A 176 -15.68 -9.37 -12.64
CA ASN A 176 -15.03 -10.65 -12.35
C ASN A 176 -13.53 -10.66 -12.65
N ASP A 177 -12.96 -9.60 -13.23
CA ASP A 177 -11.52 -9.51 -13.42
C ASP A 177 -10.80 -9.37 -12.09
N PRO A 178 -9.72 -10.13 -11.85
CA PRO A 178 -8.97 -10.04 -10.60
C PRO A 178 -8.50 -8.61 -10.38
N ASP A 179 -8.66 -8.10 -9.16
CA ASP A 179 -8.13 -6.82 -8.72
C ASP A 179 -7.09 -7.05 -7.60
N PRO A 180 -5.80 -7.24 -7.98
CA PRO A 180 -4.74 -7.50 -7.02
C PRO A 180 -4.54 -6.35 -6.02
N ASP A 181 -4.83 -5.10 -6.38
CA ASP A 181 -4.65 -3.96 -5.47
C ASP A 181 -5.64 -4.04 -4.32
N THR A 182 -6.91 -4.31 -4.61
CA THR A 182 -7.92 -4.53 -3.55
C THR A 182 -7.56 -5.76 -2.70
N ALA A 183 -7.07 -6.83 -3.33
CA ALA A 183 -6.68 -8.05 -2.64
C ALA A 183 -5.47 -7.84 -1.71
N ASP A 184 -4.49 -7.02 -2.10
CA ASP A 184 -3.27 -6.74 -1.33
C ASP A 184 -3.49 -5.65 -0.27
N ALA A 185 -4.25 -4.61 -0.58
CA ALA A 185 -4.55 -3.52 0.36
C ALA A 185 -5.24 -4.05 1.63
N GLY A 186 -6.15 -5.02 1.47
CA GLY A 186 -6.88 -5.61 2.60
C GLY A 186 -7.55 -4.56 3.49
N VAL A 187 -7.55 -4.79 4.79
CA VAL A 187 -7.99 -3.80 5.80
C VAL A 187 -6.86 -3.60 6.79
N ALA A 188 -6.56 -2.34 7.10
CA ALA A 188 -5.59 -1.96 8.13
C ALA A 188 -6.22 -0.91 9.05
N ARG A 189 -6.10 -1.12 10.37
CA ARG A 189 -6.64 -0.22 11.38
C ARG A 189 -5.64 0.00 12.50
N LEU A 190 -5.37 1.26 12.81
CA LEU A 190 -4.64 1.64 14.02
C LEU A 190 -5.55 1.50 15.24
N GLU A 191 -5.11 0.75 16.24
CA GLU A 191 -5.77 0.69 17.56
C GLU A 191 -5.16 1.72 18.51
N SER A 192 -3.84 1.89 18.43
CA SER A 192 -3.05 2.80 19.24
C SER A 192 -1.75 3.16 18.53
N ARG A 193 -0.92 3.97 19.17
CA ARG A 193 0.40 4.40 18.67
C ARG A 193 1.38 3.25 18.44
N ASN A 194 1.15 2.08 19.06
CA ASN A 194 2.07 0.93 19.00
C ASN A 194 1.38 -0.36 18.53
N LEU A 195 0.08 -0.30 18.21
CA LEU A 195 -0.70 -1.46 17.82
C LEU A 195 -1.62 -1.13 16.65
N ALA A 196 -1.51 -1.95 15.62
CA ALA A 196 -2.46 -2.03 14.53
C ALA A 196 -3.00 -3.44 14.36
N ILE A 197 -4.13 -3.56 13.66
CA ILE A 197 -4.68 -4.81 13.17
C ILE A 197 -4.73 -4.74 11.65
N VAL A 198 -4.22 -5.78 10.98
CA VAL A 198 -4.30 -5.92 9.53
C VAL A 198 -4.96 -7.25 9.14
N SER A 199 -5.79 -7.24 8.12
CA SER A 199 -6.42 -8.45 7.58
C SER A 199 -6.46 -8.40 6.06
N ALA A 200 -6.56 -9.56 5.40
CA ALA A 200 -6.87 -9.56 3.97
C ALA A 200 -8.31 -9.09 3.74
N ALA A 201 -8.61 -8.66 2.51
CA ALA A 201 -9.94 -8.23 2.13
C ALA A 201 -10.97 -9.34 2.41
N PRO A 202 -12.14 -9.02 2.99
CA PRO A 202 -13.16 -10.02 3.26
C PRO A 202 -13.61 -10.67 1.95
N SER A 203 -13.57 -12.01 1.90
CA SER A 203 -14.17 -12.78 0.81
C SER A 203 -15.41 -13.51 1.34
N PRO A 204 -16.52 -13.61 0.58
CA PRO A 204 -17.80 -14.13 1.07
C PRO A 204 -17.76 -15.52 1.73
N ASN A 205 -16.70 -16.30 1.49
CA ASN A 205 -16.56 -17.67 2.00
C ASN A 205 -15.22 -17.91 2.71
N THR A 206 -14.51 -16.86 3.14
CA THR A 206 -13.21 -17.01 3.79
C THR A 206 -13.13 -16.09 5.00
N GLU A 207 -13.14 -16.69 6.18
CA GLU A 207 -12.84 -15.98 7.42
C GLU A 207 -11.34 -15.72 7.45
N THR A 208 -10.95 -14.46 7.29
CA THR A 208 -9.56 -14.05 7.42
C THR A 208 -9.27 -13.67 8.87
N VAL A 209 -8.38 -14.40 9.52
CA VAL A 209 -7.93 -14.09 10.88
C VAL A 209 -7.13 -12.77 10.84
N PRO A 210 -7.52 -11.73 11.59
CA PRO A 210 -6.76 -10.50 11.66
C PRO A 210 -5.41 -10.72 12.34
N VAL A 211 -4.37 -10.10 11.79
CA VAL A 211 -2.99 -10.18 12.27
C VAL A 211 -2.67 -8.92 13.09
N PRO A 212 -2.30 -9.05 14.38
CA PRO A 212 -1.85 -7.91 15.15
C PRO A 212 -0.43 -7.47 14.75
N VAL A 213 -0.28 -6.18 14.48
CA VAL A 213 0.99 -5.52 14.12
C VAL A 213 1.42 -4.69 15.31
N ARG A 214 2.39 -5.21 16.07
CA ARG A 214 3.00 -4.51 17.21
C ARG A 214 4.22 -3.73 16.77
N PHE A 215 4.36 -2.50 17.27
CA PHE A 215 5.47 -1.60 17.00
C PHE A 215 6.02 -1.02 18.30
N ASP A 216 7.05 -1.69 18.83
CA ASP A 216 7.67 -1.34 20.11
C ASP A 216 9.06 -0.70 19.88
N ALA A 217 9.11 0.38 19.10
CA ALA A 217 10.32 1.17 18.90
C ALA A 217 10.42 2.29 19.95
N VAL A 218 11.61 2.48 20.53
CA VAL A 218 11.81 3.46 21.59
C VAL A 218 11.77 4.87 21.01
N GLY A 219 10.84 5.69 21.49
CA GLY A 219 10.73 7.09 21.09
C GLY A 219 10.07 7.32 19.73
N GLU A 220 9.47 6.28 19.14
CA GLU A 220 8.76 6.37 17.86
C GLU A 220 7.32 5.91 18.04
N GLU A 221 6.42 6.47 17.24
CA GLU A 221 5.00 6.12 17.22
C GLU A 221 4.58 5.76 15.80
N MET A 222 3.74 4.74 15.67
CA MET A 222 3.11 4.38 14.41
C MET A 222 2.12 5.48 14.00
N VAL A 223 2.32 6.02 12.79
CA VAL A 223 1.48 7.04 12.17
C VAL A 223 0.52 6.41 11.17
N SER A 224 1.01 5.43 10.40
CA SER A 224 0.20 4.71 9.43
C SER A 224 0.66 3.26 9.30
N VAL A 225 -0.25 2.42 8.82
CA VAL A 225 0.01 1.02 8.52
C VAL A 225 -0.73 0.63 7.24
N ARG A 226 -0.04 -0.08 6.37
CA ARG A 226 -0.61 -0.56 5.10
C ARG A 226 -0.16 -1.98 4.83
N ARG A 227 -1.11 -2.87 4.54
CA ARG A 227 -0.78 -4.22 4.07
C ARG A 227 -0.24 -4.15 2.65
N LEU A 228 0.83 -4.88 2.40
CA LEU A 228 1.49 -4.97 1.09
C LEU A 228 1.16 -6.26 0.34
N GLY A 229 0.68 -7.28 1.03
CA GLY A 229 0.33 -8.57 0.44
C GLY A 229 0.58 -9.75 1.38
N LEU A 230 0.51 -10.95 0.81
CA LEU A 230 0.81 -12.23 1.47
C LEU A 230 1.86 -12.99 0.65
N ASP A 231 2.69 -13.80 1.32
CA ASP A 231 3.46 -14.84 0.62
C ASP A 231 2.66 -16.15 0.47
N ALA A 232 3.26 -17.13 -0.20
CA ALA A 232 2.70 -18.47 -0.40
C ALA A 232 2.43 -19.23 0.91
N ARG A 233 3.00 -18.80 2.04
CA ARG A 233 2.78 -19.37 3.38
C ARG A 233 1.76 -18.55 4.19
N LEU A 234 1.02 -17.65 3.53
CA LEU A 234 0.04 -16.75 4.14
C LEU A 234 0.63 -15.83 5.22
N ARG A 235 1.91 -15.46 5.09
CA ARG A 235 2.56 -14.50 5.97
C ARG A 235 2.29 -13.09 5.46
N THR A 236 1.94 -12.19 6.36
CA THR A 236 1.50 -10.84 6.02
C THR A 236 2.66 -9.87 5.97
N TYR A 237 2.74 -9.10 4.88
CA TYR A 237 3.68 -8.00 4.74
C TYR A 237 2.97 -6.68 4.99
N VAL A 238 3.63 -5.80 5.75
CA VAL A 238 3.06 -4.53 6.18
C VAL A 238 4.14 -3.45 6.07
N ALA A 239 3.78 -2.35 5.42
CA ALA A 239 4.50 -1.09 5.55
C ALA A 239 3.95 -0.35 6.78
N ILE A 240 4.87 0.19 7.57
CA ILE A 240 4.62 0.97 8.77
C ILE A 240 5.32 2.30 8.58
N GLU A 241 4.58 3.40 8.65
CA GLU A 241 5.19 4.72 8.78
C GLU A 241 5.24 5.05 10.27
N ALA A 242 6.45 5.36 10.74
CA ALA A 242 6.71 5.70 12.13
C ALA A 242 7.30 7.11 12.21
N ALA A 243 6.92 7.84 13.26
CA ALA A 243 7.42 9.19 13.51
C ALA A 243 8.02 9.34 14.90
N PHE A 244 9.05 10.18 15.00
CA PHE A 244 9.53 10.68 16.27
C PHE A 244 8.67 11.88 16.70
N PRO A 245 7.95 11.81 17.84
CA PRO A 245 7.17 12.94 18.32
C PRO A 245 8.11 14.09 18.75
N GLY A 246 7.93 15.26 18.16
CA GLY A 246 8.77 16.43 18.40
C GLY A 246 8.35 17.67 17.60
N GLN A 247 9.16 18.74 17.64
CA GLN A 247 8.91 19.98 16.86
C GLN A 247 9.11 19.80 15.35
N ARG A 248 9.86 18.77 14.94
CA ARG A 248 9.97 18.31 13.55
C ARG A 248 9.45 16.88 13.51
N VAL A 249 8.53 16.64 12.58
CA VAL A 249 8.01 15.29 12.30
C VAL A 249 9.00 14.63 11.36
N ASP A 250 9.86 13.80 11.93
CA ASP A 250 10.74 12.91 11.16
C ASP A 250 10.02 11.58 10.97
N VAL A 251 9.75 11.22 9.71
CA VAL A 251 9.01 10.01 9.34
C VAL A 251 9.95 9.06 8.64
N ARG A 252 9.91 7.79 9.06
CA ARG A 252 10.55 6.71 8.32
C ARG A 252 9.55 5.61 8.00
N THR A 253 9.83 4.91 6.92
CA THR A 253 9.07 3.74 6.49
C THR A 253 9.82 2.47 6.88
N ILE A 254 9.08 1.52 7.44
CA ILE A 254 9.57 0.21 7.85
C ILE A 254 8.67 -0.83 7.18
N VAL A 255 9.25 -1.86 6.57
CA VAL A 255 8.48 -3.00 6.09
C VAL A 255 8.73 -4.21 6.99
N ARG A 256 7.66 -4.86 7.44
CA ARG A 256 7.74 -6.05 8.29
C ARG A 256 6.94 -7.21 7.72
N LYS A 257 7.44 -8.41 7.99
CA LYS A 257 6.78 -9.69 7.69
C LYS A 257 6.28 -10.32 8.99
N TYR A 258 5.02 -10.74 9.01
CA TYR A 258 4.38 -11.33 10.19
C TYR A 258 3.82 -12.74 9.89
N THR A 259 3.82 -13.59 10.90
CA THR A 259 3.04 -14.84 10.89
C THR A 259 1.54 -14.53 10.98
N GLY A 260 0.69 -15.54 10.74
CA GLY A 260 -0.76 -15.42 10.94
C GLY A 260 -1.16 -15.11 12.39
N GLN A 261 -0.29 -15.36 13.37
CA GLN A 261 -0.52 -15.03 14.78
C GLN A 261 0.04 -13.64 15.18
N GLY A 262 0.67 -12.91 14.25
CA GLY A 262 1.25 -11.59 14.52
C GLY A 262 2.65 -11.62 15.14
N GLU A 263 3.37 -12.73 15.03
CA GLU A 263 4.80 -12.76 15.35
C GLU A 263 5.59 -12.11 14.21
N ALA A 264 6.43 -11.13 14.54
CA ALA A 264 7.24 -10.42 13.57
C ALA A 264 8.49 -11.24 13.22
N LEU A 265 8.64 -11.58 11.93
CA LEU A 265 9.71 -12.45 11.44
C LEU A 265 10.90 -11.64 10.92
N VAL A 266 10.61 -10.66 10.06
CA VAL A 266 11.60 -9.86 9.34
C VAL A 266 11.22 -8.39 9.41
N GLU A 267 12.23 -7.53 9.53
CA GLU A 267 12.11 -6.08 9.45
C GLU A 267 13.12 -5.52 8.45
N ILE A 268 12.64 -4.61 7.60
CA ILE A 268 13.43 -3.79 6.69
C ILE A 268 13.22 -2.35 7.15
N GLY A 269 14.25 -1.80 7.81
CA GLY A 269 14.21 -0.45 8.39
C GLY A 269 15.04 0.59 7.65
N ASP A 270 15.73 0.18 6.59
CA ASP A 270 16.64 0.98 5.76
C ASP A 270 15.99 1.36 4.41
N ILE A 271 14.68 1.61 4.40
CA ILE A 271 13.95 2.06 3.22
C ILE A 271 14.40 3.48 2.85
N PRO A 272 15.04 3.69 1.69
CA PRO A 272 15.40 5.04 1.23
C PRO A 272 14.15 5.82 0.84
N LEU A 273 14.05 7.08 1.28
CA LEU A 273 12.92 7.97 1.01
C LEU A 273 13.32 9.21 0.17
N ASP A 274 14.55 9.24 -0.33
CA ASP A 274 15.12 10.36 -1.09
C ASP A 274 14.71 10.28 -2.57
N TYR A 275 13.44 10.58 -2.87
CA TYR A 275 12.94 10.54 -4.25
C TYR A 275 13.21 11.83 -5.01
N PHE A 276 13.47 11.71 -6.31
CA PHE A 276 13.34 12.84 -7.22
C PHE A 276 11.87 13.14 -7.49
N ALA A 277 11.10 12.11 -7.86
CA ALA A 277 9.65 12.16 -8.01
C ALA A 277 9.01 11.07 -7.14
N HIS A 278 7.99 11.42 -6.36
CA HIS A 278 7.38 10.49 -5.40
C HIS A 278 6.55 9.41 -6.10
N PRO A 279 6.83 8.11 -5.87
CA PRO A 279 6.00 7.05 -6.41
C PRO A 279 4.64 6.97 -5.69
N VAL A 280 3.57 6.72 -6.44
CA VAL A 280 2.24 6.45 -5.88
C VAL A 280 2.18 5.01 -5.36
N ASP A 281 2.71 4.08 -6.14
CA ASP A 281 2.83 2.66 -5.78
C ASP A 281 4.30 2.29 -5.59
N GLU A 282 4.84 2.62 -4.42
CA GLU A 282 6.25 2.44 -4.09
C GLU A 282 6.67 0.97 -3.97
N PHE A 283 5.82 0.11 -3.39
CA PHE A 283 6.20 -1.24 -3.00
C PHE A 283 5.41 -2.31 -3.74
N ARG A 284 6.10 -3.40 -4.09
CA ARG A 284 5.50 -4.64 -4.59
C ARG A 284 6.04 -5.85 -3.87
N MET A 285 5.15 -6.77 -3.52
CA MET A 285 5.51 -8.08 -3.01
C MET A 285 5.32 -9.12 -4.10
N ARG A 286 6.36 -9.89 -4.40
CA ARG A 286 6.25 -11.03 -5.32
C ARG A 286 7.17 -12.16 -4.88
N GLU A 287 6.60 -13.35 -4.71
CA GLU A 287 7.36 -14.58 -4.41
C GLU A 287 8.29 -14.45 -3.19
N GLY A 288 7.85 -13.71 -2.16
CA GLY A 288 8.65 -13.48 -0.94
C GLY A 288 9.79 -12.47 -1.09
N ILE A 289 9.84 -11.73 -2.19
CA ILE A 289 10.75 -10.60 -2.39
C ILE A 289 9.95 -9.30 -2.31
N LEU A 290 10.43 -8.36 -1.49
CA LEU A 290 9.95 -6.98 -1.49
C LEU A 290 10.72 -6.21 -2.56
N TYR A 291 9.99 -5.49 -3.42
CA TYR A 291 10.51 -4.58 -4.41
C TYR A 291 10.10 -3.16 -4.05
N GLN A 292 10.99 -2.20 -4.27
CA GLN A 292 10.71 -0.77 -4.09
C GLN A 292 11.12 0.00 -5.35
N LEU A 293 10.22 0.84 -5.86
CA LEU A 293 10.48 1.79 -6.94
C LEU A 293 11.07 3.09 -6.36
N VAL A 294 12.25 3.48 -6.84
CA VAL A 294 12.93 4.70 -6.36
C VAL A 294 13.36 5.56 -7.56
N PRO A 295 12.52 6.50 -8.00
CA PRO A 295 12.89 7.44 -9.05
C PRO A 295 13.96 8.44 -8.55
N LYS A 296 15.08 8.52 -9.26
CA LYS A 296 16.16 9.51 -9.08
C LYS A 296 16.30 10.34 -10.37
N ALA A 297 16.99 11.47 -10.31
CA ALA A 297 17.14 12.36 -11.47
C ALA A 297 17.76 11.67 -12.71
N SER A 298 18.69 10.72 -12.53
CA SER A 298 19.41 10.07 -13.64
C SER A 298 19.05 8.60 -13.86
N GLU A 299 18.26 8.02 -12.96
CA GLU A 299 17.94 6.60 -12.99
C GLU A 299 16.69 6.31 -12.15
N VAL A 300 16.01 5.22 -12.46
CA VAL A 300 15.06 4.60 -11.55
C VAL A 300 15.72 3.38 -10.94
N ARG A 301 15.76 3.29 -9.62
CA ARG A 301 16.22 2.09 -8.94
C ARG A 301 15.05 1.19 -8.58
N ILE A 302 15.22 -0.11 -8.79
CA ILE A 302 14.39 -1.14 -8.19
C ILE A 302 15.21 -1.82 -7.10
N ASN A 303 14.90 -1.51 -5.85
CA ASN A 303 15.53 -2.13 -4.68
C ASN A 303 14.79 -3.42 -4.33
N MET A 304 15.54 -4.44 -3.90
CA MET A 304 15.02 -5.79 -3.68
C MET A 304 15.51 -6.35 -2.33
N TRP A 305 14.60 -6.89 -1.54
CA TRP A 305 14.89 -7.61 -0.30
C TRP A 305 14.31 -9.01 -0.36
N ASP A 306 15.16 -10.04 -0.37
CA ASP A 306 14.75 -11.43 -0.34
C ASP A 306 14.42 -11.88 1.10
N THR A 307 13.12 -12.02 1.37
CA THR A 307 12.62 -12.41 2.69
C THR A 307 12.40 -13.90 2.85
N ASN A 308 12.73 -14.73 1.84
CA ASN A 308 12.64 -16.19 1.90
C ASN A 308 13.82 -16.81 2.65
N SER A 309 14.94 -16.11 2.68
CA SER A 309 16.17 -16.55 3.37
C SER A 309 16.02 -16.67 4.89
N ARG A 310 14.89 -16.19 5.46
CA ARG A 310 14.62 -16.21 6.91
C ARG A 310 13.27 -16.87 7.22
N PRO A 311 13.20 -17.66 8.32
CA PRO A 311 12.08 -18.52 8.64
C PRO A 311 10.76 -17.80 8.85
#